data_AF-A0A953C8Z4-F1
#
_entry.id   AF-A0A953C8Z4-F1
#
_cell.length_a   1.000
_cell.length_b   1.000
_cell.length_c   1.000
_cell.angle_alpha   90.00
_cell.angle_beta   90.00
_cell.angle_gamma   90.00
#
_symmetry.space_group_name_H-M   'P 1'
#
loop_
_entity.id
_entity.type
_entity.pdbx_description
1 polymer ?
#
loop_
_entity_poly.entity_id
_entity_poly.type
_entity_poly.pdbx_seq_one_letter_code
_entity_poly.pdbx_strand_id
1 'polypeptide(L)'
;MSRIIGAAVALAVLLLPILPAMATDGATVLTVTGDIGNTNRGPFEAFHDGFLNYHGKTFDKAFEFDEAALQALPQVTVKADAEPWKAALEMSGPALSDVLAAAGASGKPITVFALDGYGAAMTPEQIAAHRWVLASHAGGEALGIGGRGPLWLVYDTGTGKATAQEEGAWVWSVFHIQVGE
;
A
#
# COMPACT_ATOMS: atom_id res chain seq x y z
N MET A 1 -26.07 25.94 60.66
CA MET A 1 -24.80 25.98 59.92
C MET A 1 -24.31 24.55 59.75
N SER A 2 -24.47 23.94 58.58
CA SER A 2 -23.82 22.66 58.27
C SER A 2 -23.57 22.63 56.75
N ARG A 3 -22.30 22.59 56.35
CA ARG A 3 -21.87 22.64 54.94
C ARG A 3 -21.60 21.21 54.48
N ILE A 4 -22.28 20.78 53.43
CA ILE A 4 -22.00 19.52 52.71
C ILE A 4 -20.99 19.87 51.60
N ILE A 5 -19.83 19.21 51.62
CA ILE A 5 -18.80 19.32 50.57
C ILE A 5 -19.05 18.17 49.60
N GLY A 6 -19.55 18.47 48.40
CA GLY A 6 -19.66 17.51 47.29
C GLY A 6 -18.38 17.50 46.47
N ALA A 7 -17.70 16.35 46.40
CA ALA A 7 -16.57 16.14 45.51
C ALA A 7 -17.09 15.81 44.09
N ALA A 8 -16.77 16.66 43.11
CA ALA A 8 -17.05 16.40 41.71
C ALA A 8 -15.90 15.58 41.11
N VAL A 9 -16.20 14.36 40.65
CA VAL A 9 -15.29 13.52 39.87
C VAL A 9 -15.42 13.96 38.41
N ALA A 10 -14.37 14.55 37.85
CA ALA A 10 -14.30 14.90 36.43
C ALA A 10 -13.95 13.66 35.61
N LEU A 11 -14.89 13.19 34.79
CA LEU A 11 -14.68 12.11 33.83
C LEU A 11 -13.99 12.69 32.58
N ALA A 12 -12.69 12.41 32.42
CA ALA A 12 -11.94 12.79 31.23
C ALA A 12 -12.25 11.81 30.09
N VAL A 13 -12.99 12.27 29.09
CA VAL A 13 -13.20 11.53 27.84
C VAL A 13 -11.96 11.71 26.97
N LEU A 14 -11.19 10.63 26.79
CA LEU A 14 -10.10 10.57 25.83
C LEU A 14 -10.68 10.57 24.41
N LEU A 15 -10.63 11.71 23.72
CA LEU A 15 -10.85 11.77 22.27
C LEU A 15 -9.63 11.15 21.57
N LEU A 16 -9.80 9.96 21.02
CA LEU A 16 -8.89 9.43 20.00
C LEU A 16 -9.08 10.26 18.71
N PRO A 17 -8.00 10.71 18.05
CA PRO A 17 -8.12 11.41 16.78
C PRO A 17 -8.68 10.45 15.74
N ILE A 18 -9.89 10.75 15.24
CA ILE A 18 -10.43 10.12 14.03
C ILE A 18 -9.61 10.71 12.89
N LEU A 19 -8.70 9.92 12.32
CA LEU A 19 -8.06 10.30 11.06
C LEU A 19 -9.20 10.43 10.02
N PRO A 20 -9.31 11.57 9.31
CA PRO A 20 -10.28 11.68 8.24
C PRO A 20 -10.02 10.55 7.25
N ALA A 21 -11.08 9.84 6.86
CA ALA A 21 -11.02 8.95 5.73
C ALA A 21 -10.47 9.79 4.56
N MET A 22 -9.32 9.40 4.03
CA MET A 22 -8.77 9.98 2.81
C MET A 22 -9.81 9.69 1.72
N ALA A 23 -10.65 10.68 1.41
CA ALA A 23 -11.55 10.60 0.27
C ALA A 23 -10.66 10.61 -0.98
N THR A 24 -10.88 9.65 -1.88
CA THR A 24 -10.24 9.63 -3.19
C THR A 24 -11.00 10.59 -4.10
N ASP A 25 -10.37 11.73 -4.43
CA ASP A 25 -10.95 12.71 -5.36
C ASP A 25 -10.48 12.44 -6.81
N GLY A 26 -9.46 11.59 -6.98
CA GLY A 26 -8.92 11.14 -8.26
C GLY A 26 -9.28 9.70 -8.64
N ALA A 27 -8.81 9.27 -9.81
CA ALA A 27 -8.96 7.88 -10.24
C ALA A 27 -8.11 6.95 -9.35
N THR A 28 -8.73 5.86 -8.89
CA THR A 28 -8.05 4.84 -8.07
C THR A 28 -6.88 4.23 -8.83
N VAL A 29 -5.71 4.23 -8.18
CA VAL A 29 -4.46 3.62 -8.66
C VAL A 29 -4.23 2.27 -7.99
N LEU A 30 -4.52 2.18 -6.69
CA LEU A 30 -4.29 0.99 -5.88
C LEU A 30 -5.52 0.67 -5.02
N THR A 31 -5.99 -0.57 -5.10
CA THR A 31 -7.04 -1.10 -4.20
C THR A 31 -6.44 -2.11 -3.23
N VAL A 32 -6.67 -1.92 -1.94
CA VAL A 32 -6.28 -2.86 -0.87
C VAL A 32 -7.53 -3.51 -0.29
N THR A 33 -7.55 -4.85 -0.23
CA THR A 33 -8.72 -5.64 0.19
C THR A 33 -8.33 -6.70 1.23
N GLY A 34 -9.32 -7.45 1.72
CA GLY A 34 -9.11 -8.55 2.66
C GLY A 34 -9.18 -8.12 4.13
N ASP A 35 -8.28 -8.64 4.95
CA ASP A 35 -8.24 -8.36 6.39
C ASP A 35 -7.65 -6.97 6.70
N ILE A 36 -8.43 -5.93 6.40
CA ILE A 36 -8.07 -4.51 6.59
C ILE A 36 -8.88 -3.85 7.72
N GLY A 37 -8.20 -3.01 8.50
CA GLY A 37 -8.78 -2.27 9.62
C GLY A 37 -9.48 -0.98 9.20
N ASN A 38 -8.92 -0.26 8.22
CA ASN A 38 -9.47 0.98 7.70
C ASN A 38 -10.10 0.75 6.33
N THR A 39 -11.09 1.54 5.97
CA THR A 39 -11.77 1.48 4.66
C THR A 39 -12.25 2.87 4.24
N ASN A 40 -12.21 3.14 2.94
CA ASN A 40 -12.81 4.32 2.29
C ASN A 40 -13.64 3.94 1.06
N ARG A 41 -13.84 2.64 0.81
CA ARG A 41 -14.57 2.10 -0.35
C ARG A 41 -15.54 1.01 0.09
N GLY A 42 -16.79 1.13 -0.37
CA GLY A 42 -17.86 0.16 -0.16
C GLY A 42 -17.64 -1.17 -0.91
N PRO A 43 -18.66 -2.03 -1.01
CA PRO A 43 -18.52 -3.36 -1.61
C PRO A 43 -18.22 -3.31 -3.11
N PHE A 44 -17.65 -4.42 -3.59
CA PHE A 44 -17.44 -4.69 -5.01
C PHE A 44 -18.77 -4.67 -5.79
N GLU A 45 -18.74 -4.06 -6.96
CA GLU A 45 -19.85 -3.96 -7.91
C GLU A 45 -19.39 -4.35 -9.31
N ALA A 46 -19.77 -5.54 -9.78
CA ALA A 46 -19.23 -6.14 -11.02
C ALA A 46 -19.31 -5.26 -12.28
N PHE A 47 -20.30 -4.38 -12.39
CA PHE A 47 -20.43 -3.46 -13.52
C PHE A 47 -19.44 -2.28 -13.44
N HIS A 48 -19.27 -1.68 -12.26
CA HIS A 48 -18.38 -0.53 -12.07
C HIS A 48 -16.92 -0.95 -11.88
N ASP A 49 -16.69 -2.10 -11.25
CA ASP A 49 -15.36 -2.64 -10.95
C ASP A 49 -14.91 -3.62 -12.05
N GLY A 50 -15.10 -3.26 -13.32
CA GLY A 50 -14.94 -4.18 -14.45
C GLY A 50 -13.56 -4.84 -14.55
N PHE A 51 -12.48 -4.11 -14.23
CA PHE A 51 -11.13 -4.68 -14.24
C PHE A 51 -10.87 -5.59 -13.04
N LEU A 52 -11.33 -5.22 -11.84
CA LEU A 52 -11.28 -6.10 -10.66
C LEU A 52 -12.10 -7.37 -10.89
N ASN A 53 -13.26 -7.26 -11.53
CA ASN A 53 -14.10 -8.39 -11.93
C ASN A 53 -13.39 -9.32 -12.94
N TYR A 54 -12.68 -8.75 -13.93
CA TYR A 54 -11.85 -9.53 -14.86
C TYR A 54 -10.80 -10.38 -14.12
N HIS A 55 -10.23 -9.85 -13.04
CA HIS A 55 -9.29 -10.57 -12.16
C HIS A 55 -9.95 -11.39 -11.05
N GLY A 56 -11.29 -11.53 -11.06
CA GLY A 56 -12.03 -12.28 -10.05
C GLY A 56 -11.91 -11.74 -8.63
N LYS A 57 -11.60 -10.46 -8.47
CA LYS A 57 -11.51 -9.80 -7.15
C LYS A 57 -12.89 -9.41 -6.67
N THR A 58 -13.20 -9.73 -5.42
CA THR A 58 -14.45 -9.35 -4.73
C THR A 58 -14.14 -8.94 -3.29
N PHE A 59 -14.95 -8.06 -2.72
CA PHE A 59 -14.78 -7.57 -1.35
C PHE A 59 -16.06 -6.90 -0.85
N ASP A 60 -16.30 -6.95 0.47
CA ASP A 60 -17.38 -6.19 1.12
C ASP A 60 -16.97 -4.74 1.40
N LYS A 61 -15.66 -4.50 1.51
CA LYS A 61 -15.02 -3.21 1.76
C LYS A 61 -13.59 -3.22 1.22
N ALA A 62 -13.11 -2.06 0.83
CA ALA A 62 -11.72 -1.88 0.41
C ALA A 62 -11.14 -0.57 0.98
N PHE A 63 -9.82 -0.42 0.83
CA PHE A 63 -9.13 0.85 0.95
C PHE A 63 -8.50 1.19 -0.39
N GLU A 64 -8.90 2.29 -0.99
CA GLU A 64 -8.42 2.76 -2.27
C GLU A 64 -7.49 3.95 -2.10
N PHE A 65 -6.47 4.01 -2.94
CA PHE A 65 -5.59 5.15 -3.09
C PHE A 65 -5.67 5.66 -4.53
N ASP A 66 -5.92 6.95 -4.68
CA ASP A 66 -5.58 7.68 -5.89
C ASP A 66 -4.12 8.14 -5.84
N GLU A 67 -3.65 8.81 -6.90
CA GLU A 67 -2.28 9.31 -6.98
C GLU A 67 -1.95 10.31 -5.85
N ALA A 68 -2.87 11.22 -5.54
CA ALA A 68 -2.66 12.23 -4.51
C ALA A 68 -2.53 11.59 -3.11
N ALA A 69 -3.35 10.58 -2.82
CA ALA A 69 -3.29 9.82 -1.58
C ALA A 69 -1.96 9.07 -1.44
N LEU A 70 -1.46 8.47 -2.53
CA LEU A 70 -0.14 7.81 -2.53
C LEU A 70 1.00 8.81 -2.33
N GLN A 71 0.92 10.01 -2.93
CA GLN A 71 1.92 11.07 -2.78
C GLN A 71 1.91 11.70 -1.38
N ALA A 72 0.76 11.73 -0.71
CA ALA A 72 0.61 12.28 0.63
C ALA A 72 1.25 11.41 1.73
N LEU A 73 1.46 10.11 1.47
CA LEU A 73 2.21 9.22 2.34
C LEU A 73 3.71 9.60 2.37
N PRO A 74 4.47 9.21 3.41
CA PRO A 74 5.91 9.43 3.43
C PRO A 74 6.60 8.82 2.20
N GLN A 75 7.19 9.70 1.38
CA GLN A 75 7.91 9.28 0.18
C GLN A 75 9.33 8.86 0.53
N VAL A 76 9.78 7.79 -0.10
CA VAL A 76 11.13 7.25 0.06
C VAL A 76 11.75 6.97 -1.31
N THR A 77 13.04 7.26 -1.44
CA THR A 77 13.84 6.89 -2.60
C THR A 77 14.74 5.72 -2.23
N VAL A 78 14.79 4.72 -3.10
CA VAL A 78 15.65 3.54 -2.98
C VAL A 78 16.46 3.35 -4.24
N LYS A 79 17.62 2.71 -4.10
CA LYS A 79 18.41 2.24 -5.22
C LYS A 79 18.13 0.76 -5.40
N ALA A 80 17.53 0.39 -6.52
CA ALA A 80 17.23 -1.01 -6.82
C ALA A 80 18.07 -1.48 -8.02
N ASP A 81 18.69 -2.65 -7.85
CA ASP A 81 19.52 -3.28 -8.88
C ASP A 81 19.29 -4.79 -8.83
N ALA A 82 19.13 -5.42 -9.98
CA ALA A 82 18.93 -6.86 -10.07
C ALA A 82 19.82 -7.46 -11.16
N GLU A 83 20.09 -8.75 -11.10
CA GLU A 83 20.75 -9.45 -12.20
C GLU A 83 19.71 -9.90 -13.26
N PRO A 84 19.87 -9.56 -14.56
CA PRO A 84 21.06 -9.03 -15.23
C PRO A 84 20.94 -7.55 -15.65
N TRP A 85 20.35 -6.68 -14.83
CA TRP A 85 20.20 -5.26 -15.16
C TRP A 85 21.55 -4.60 -15.43
N LYS A 86 21.57 -3.72 -16.42
CA LYS A 86 22.79 -3.00 -16.83
C LYS A 86 23.28 -2.02 -15.76
N ALA A 87 22.36 -1.43 -15.02
CA ALA A 87 22.63 -0.48 -13.95
C ALA A 87 21.48 -0.47 -12.95
N ALA A 88 21.80 -0.08 -11.73
CA ALA A 88 20.82 0.25 -10.71
C ALA A 88 19.93 1.43 -11.15
N LEU A 89 18.70 1.43 -10.65
CA LEU A 89 17.70 2.47 -10.89
C LEU A 89 17.31 3.11 -9.56
N GLU A 90 17.32 4.44 -9.52
CA GLU A 90 16.71 5.18 -8.41
C GLU A 90 15.21 5.19 -8.60
N MET A 91 14.48 4.71 -7.60
CA MET A 91 13.03 4.60 -7.63
C MET A 91 12.44 5.22 -6.37
N SER A 92 11.31 5.90 -6.52
CA SER A 92 10.67 6.59 -5.41
C SER A 92 9.16 6.40 -5.40
N GLY A 93 8.62 6.35 -4.18
CA GLY A 93 7.20 6.19 -3.89
C GLY A 93 6.99 6.02 -2.38
N PRO A 94 5.76 5.75 -1.92
CA PRO A 94 5.52 5.43 -0.52
C PRO A 94 6.15 4.09 -0.12
N ALA A 95 6.56 3.98 1.14
CA ALA A 95 6.96 2.70 1.70
C ALA A 95 5.75 1.75 1.76
N LEU A 96 5.96 0.46 1.43
CA LEU A 96 4.89 -0.55 1.51
C LEU A 96 4.30 -0.61 2.93
N SER A 97 5.14 -0.45 3.96
CA SER A 97 4.70 -0.42 5.35
C SER A 97 3.69 0.69 5.66
N ASP A 98 3.86 1.87 5.06
CA ASP A 98 2.98 3.02 5.27
C ASP A 98 1.65 2.84 4.53
N VAL A 99 1.68 2.25 3.34
CA VAL A 99 0.47 1.86 2.59
C VAL A 99 -0.34 0.83 3.38
N LEU A 100 0.31 -0.21 3.92
CA LEU A 100 -0.35 -1.21 4.76
C LEU A 100 -0.86 -0.61 6.07
N ALA A 101 -0.11 0.29 6.70
CA ALA A 101 -0.55 0.99 7.91
C ALA A 101 -1.79 1.86 7.66
N ALA A 102 -1.84 2.57 6.53
CA ALA A 102 -2.99 3.36 6.14
C ALA A 102 -4.27 2.51 5.96
N ALA A 103 -4.14 1.30 5.41
CA ALA A 103 -5.23 0.32 5.33
C ALA A 103 -5.52 -0.41 6.67
N GLY A 104 -4.74 -0.17 7.73
CA GLY A 104 -4.88 -0.91 9.00
C GLY A 104 -4.48 -2.39 8.89
N ALA A 105 -3.48 -2.68 8.06
CA ALA A 105 -3.02 -4.01 7.67
C ALA A 105 -1.57 -4.31 8.09
N SER A 106 -0.96 -3.49 8.97
CA SER A 106 0.42 -3.68 9.42
C SER A 106 0.66 -5.08 10.00
N GLY A 107 1.77 -5.71 9.60
CA GLY A 107 2.20 -7.01 10.12
C GLY A 107 1.41 -8.21 9.59
N LYS A 108 0.54 -8.03 8.59
CA LYS A 108 -0.24 -9.12 7.97
C LYS A 108 0.45 -9.63 6.71
N PRO A 109 0.29 -10.93 6.36
CA PRO A 109 0.69 -11.44 5.06
C PRO A 109 -0.13 -10.78 3.95
N ILE A 110 0.47 -10.63 2.78
CA ILE A 110 -0.18 -10.03 1.62
C ILE A 110 0.13 -10.79 0.35
N THR A 111 -0.71 -10.60 -0.67
CA THR A 111 -0.39 -10.91 -2.06
C THR A 111 -0.53 -9.64 -2.91
N VAL A 112 0.54 -9.26 -3.61
CA VAL A 112 0.59 -8.07 -4.46
C VAL A 112 0.34 -8.48 -5.91
N PHE A 113 -0.60 -7.82 -6.58
CA PHE A 113 -1.04 -8.17 -7.93
C PHE A 113 -0.75 -7.07 -8.96
N ALA A 114 -0.24 -7.49 -10.11
CA ALA A 114 0.00 -6.68 -11.30
C ALA A 114 -1.19 -6.68 -12.27
N LEU A 115 -1.26 -5.68 -13.15
CA LEU A 115 -2.28 -5.55 -14.20
C LEU A 115 -2.37 -6.76 -15.14
N ASP A 116 -1.30 -7.54 -15.32
CA ASP A 116 -1.31 -8.75 -16.16
C ASP A 116 -1.80 -10.01 -15.42
N GLY A 117 -2.14 -9.88 -14.14
CA GLY A 117 -2.55 -10.98 -13.28
C GLY A 117 -1.41 -11.67 -12.52
N TYR A 118 -0.15 -11.26 -12.70
CA TYR A 118 0.95 -11.75 -11.87
C TYR A 118 0.72 -11.41 -10.40
N GLY A 119 0.99 -12.37 -9.51
CA GLY A 119 0.82 -12.22 -8.06
C GLY A 119 2.03 -12.74 -7.30
N ALA A 120 2.52 -11.95 -6.34
CA ALA A 120 3.57 -12.36 -5.43
C ALA A 120 3.08 -12.31 -3.97
N ALA A 121 3.08 -13.48 -3.31
CA ALA A 121 2.76 -13.59 -1.90
C ALA A 121 3.99 -13.21 -1.04
N MET A 122 3.75 -12.49 0.04
CA MET A 122 4.78 -12.02 0.97
C MET A 122 4.35 -12.28 2.41
N THR A 123 5.23 -12.93 3.17
CA THR A 123 5.04 -13.10 4.61
C THR A 123 5.41 -11.81 5.36
N PRO A 124 4.92 -11.61 6.60
CA PRO A 124 5.33 -10.48 7.43
C PRO A 124 6.85 -10.38 7.59
N GLU A 125 7.55 -11.51 7.66
CA GLU A 125 9.02 -11.55 7.76
C GLU A 125 9.69 -11.03 6.49
N GLN A 126 9.18 -11.41 5.30
CA GLN A 126 9.70 -10.90 4.03
C GLN A 126 9.44 -9.40 3.85
N ILE A 127 8.27 -8.92 4.30
CA ILE A 127 7.94 -7.49 4.31
C ILE A 127 8.88 -6.74 5.26
N ALA A 128 9.21 -7.32 6.42
CA ALA A 128 10.11 -6.71 7.40
C ALA A 128 11.60 -6.80 7.03
N ALA A 129 11.99 -7.76 6.18
CA ALA A 129 13.38 -8.01 5.82
C ALA A 129 14.01 -6.90 4.98
N HIS A 130 13.21 -6.16 4.23
CA HIS A 130 13.69 -5.09 3.34
C HIS A 130 12.88 -3.82 3.48
N ARG A 131 13.49 -2.71 3.05
CA ARG A 131 12.78 -1.44 2.89
C ARG A 131 12.04 -1.43 1.55
N TRP A 132 10.88 -2.07 1.53
CA TRP A 132 10.02 -2.15 0.35
C TRP A 132 9.35 -0.82 0.04
N VAL A 133 9.27 -0.50 -1.25
CA VAL A 133 8.67 0.72 -1.80
C VAL A 133 7.71 0.33 -2.92
N LEU A 134 6.53 0.93 -2.92
CA LEU A 134 5.65 0.95 -4.09
C LEU A 134 6.03 2.16 -4.93
N ALA A 135 7.04 1.99 -5.78
CA ALA A 135 7.59 3.07 -6.56
C ALA A 135 6.56 3.56 -7.59
N SER A 136 6.32 4.87 -7.62
CA SER A 136 5.53 5.54 -8.66
C SER A 136 6.41 6.28 -9.65
N HIS A 137 7.71 6.44 -9.34
CA HIS A 137 8.69 7.10 -10.20
C HIS A 137 9.98 6.30 -10.29
N ALA A 138 10.67 6.41 -11.43
CA ALA A 138 11.99 5.86 -11.66
C ALA A 138 12.86 6.85 -12.46
N GLY A 139 14.08 7.11 -11.99
CA GLY A 139 14.97 8.11 -12.61
C GLY A 139 14.38 9.52 -12.64
N GLY A 140 13.46 9.84 -11.72
CA GLY A 140 12.76 11.13 -11.66
C GLY A 140 11.52 11.24 -12.56
N GLU A 141 11.21 10.23 -13.37
CA GLU A 141 10.02 10.20 -14.23
C GLU A 141 8.91 9.33 -13.63
N ALA A 142 7.66 9.75 -13.81
CA ALA A 142 6.49 8.97 -13.36
C ALA A 142 6.36 7.67 -14.17
N LEU A 143 6.00 6.58 -13.50
CA LEU A 143 5.79 5.28 -14.11
C LEU A 143 4.42 5.23 -14.79
N GLY A 144 4.42 5.23 -16.13
CA GLY A 144 3.20 5.09 -16.94
C GLY A 144 2.79 3.63 -17.21
N ILE A 145 1.51 3.46 -17.51
CA ILE A 145 0.99 2.24 -18.15
C ILE A 145 1.56 2.16 -19.57
N GLY A 146 2.04 0.98 -19.97
CA GLY A 146 2.86 0.76 -21.17
C GLY A 146 4.36 0.70 -20.86
N GLY A 147 4.77 1.16 -19.68
CA GLY A 147 6.06 0.89 -19.05
C GLY A 147 5.91 -0.13 -17.91
N ARG A 148 6.37 0.26 -16.71
CA ARG A 148 6.29 -0.56 -15.48
C ARG A 148 5.32 -0.01 -14.43
N GLY A 149 4.53 0.99 -14.81
CA GLY A 149 3.55 1.65 -13.95
C GLY A 149 2.18 0.96 -13.92
N PRO A 150 1.26 1.43 -13.06
CA PRO A 150 1.35 2.70 -12.34
C PRO A 150 2.22 2.66 -11.08
N LEU A 151 2.47 1.46 -10.54
CA LEU A 151 3.32 1.23 -9.38
C LEU A 151 4.24 0.03 -9.60
N TRP A 152 5.44 0.07 -9.02
CA TRP A 152 6.39 -1.04 -9.03
C TRP A 152 6.87 -1.33 -7.61
N LEU A 153 6.53 -2.51 -7.09
CA LEU A 153 7.07 -2.98 -5.82
C LEU A 153 8.54 -3.35 -5.99
N VAL A 154 9.41 -2.71 -5.21
CA VAL A 154 10.87 -2.91 -5.22
C VAL A 154 11.43 -2.73 -3.81
N TYR A 155 12.68 -3.09 -3.58
CA TYR A 155 13.39 -2.75 -2.35
C TYR A 155 14.79 -2.21 -2.61
N ASP A 156 15.36 -1.55 -1.59
CA ASP A 156 16.72 -1.02 -1.64
C ASP A 156 17.78 -2.13 -1.60
N THR A 157 18.51 -2.32 -2.70
CA THR A 157 19.61 -3.29 -2.77
C THR A 157 20.94 -2.71 -2.31
N GLY A 158 20.99 -1.42 -2.01
CA GLY A 158 22.19 -0.70 -1.58
C GLY A 158 23.32 -0.80 -2.61
N THR A 159 24.42 -1.46 -2.21
CA THR A 159 25.57 -1.73 -3.10
C THR A 159 25.50 -3.11 -3.77
N GLY A 160 24.52 -3.93 -3.41
CA GLY A 160 24.32 -5.27 -3.96
C GLY A 160 23.33 -5.30 -5.12
N LYS A 161 23.05 -6.51 -5.59
CA LYS A 161 22.04 -6.81 -6.61
C LYS A 161 21.12 -7.89 -6.07
N ALA A 162 19.83 -7.74 -6.33
CA ALA A 162 18.87 -8.82 -6.15
C ALA A 162 19.16 -9.93 -7.17
N THR A 163 19.11 -11.17 -6.72
CA THR A 163 19.07 -12.34 -7.60
C THR A 163 17.78 -12.35 -8.42
N ALA A 164 17.76 -13.08 -9.54
CA ALA A 164 16.53 -13.25 -10.33
C ALA A 164 15.37 -13.85 -9.51
N GLN A 165 15.67 -14.65 -8.48
CA GLN A 165 14.66 -15.19 -7.57
C GLN A 165 14.06 -14.10 -6.67
N GLU A 166 14.89 -13.20 -6.14
CA GLU A 166 14.43 -12.07 -5.33
C GLU A 166 13.68 -11.03 -6.17
N GLU A 167 14.14 -10.76 -7.40
CA GLU A 167 13.45 -9.88 -8.36
C GLU A 167 12.06 -10.43 -8.72
N GLY A 168 11.82 -11.74 -8.60
CA GLY A 168 10.49 -12.33 -8.77
C GLY A 168 9.44 -11.70 -7.85
N ALA A 169 9.81 -11.20 -6.67
CA ALA A 169 8.89 -10.49 -5.79
C ALA A 169 8.67 -9.01 -6.19
N TRP A 170 9.40 -8.48 -7.18
CA TRP A 170 9.34 -7.08 -7.60
C TRP A 170 8.25 -6.85 -8.63
N VAL A 171 6.99 -6.94 -8.16
CA VAL A 171 5.79 -6.83 -8.98
C VAL A 171 5.71 -5.44 -9.63
N TRP A 172 5.81 -5.35 -10.95
CA TRP A 172 5.56 -4.13 -11.72
C TRP A 172 4.10 -4.04 -12.15
N SER A 173 3.63 -2.83 -12.45
CA SER A 173 2.22 -2.56 -12.74
C SER A 173 1.26 -2.97 -11.62
N VAL A 174 1.63 -2.72 -10.36
CA VAL A 174 0.78 -3.03 -9.21
C VAL A 174 -0.51 -2.21 -9.25
N PHE A 175 -1.65 -2.88 -9.07
CA PHE A 175 -2.96 -2.23 -8.96
C PHE A 175 -3.78 -2.72 -7.76
N HIS A 176 -3.40 -3.87 -7.17
CA HIS A 176 -4.17 -4.47 -6.08
C HIS A 176 -3.25 -5.15 -5.06
N ILE A 177 -3.59 -5.00 -3.77
CA ILE A 177 -2.99 -5.76 -2.67
C ILE A 177 -4.09 -6.50 -1.91
N GLN A 178 -3.98 -7.81 -1.85
CA GLN A 178 -4.81 -8.65 -1.00
C GLN A 178 -4.13 -8.79 0.37
N VAL A 179 -4.83 -8.47 1.45
CA VAL A 179 -4.36 -8.66 2.82
C VAL A 179 -5.02 -9.89 3.41
N GLY A 180 -4.20 -10.78 3.97
CA GLY A 180 -4.70 -12.04 4.53
C GLY A 180 -5.02 -13.07 3.45
N GLU A 181 -4.31 -14.19 3.55
CA GLU A 181 -4.69 -15.54 3.11
C GLU A 181 -4.46 -16.48 4.30
#